data_AF-A0A1G0DW16-F1
#
_entry.id   AF-A0A1G0DW16-F1
#
_cell.length_a   1.000
_cell.length_b   1.000
_cell.length_c   1.000
_cell.angle_alpha   90.00
_cell.angle_beta   90.00
_cell.angle_gamma   90.00
#
_symmetry.space_group_name_H-M   'P 1'
#
loop_
_entity.id
_entity.type
_entity.pdbx_description
1 polymer ?
#
loop_
_entity_poly.entity_id
_entity_poly.type
_entity_poly.pdbx_seq_one_letter_code
_entity_poly.pdbx_strand_id
1 'polypeptide(L)'
;MESTLWAERKQWFFKPNSGYGSKGAYRGEKLTRRVFAEILQGGYVAQHMAAPGERSVCVNDGEPVPLKYDMRCYVYDGQVQLVAARLYQGQTTNFRTPGGGFAPVYLVG
;
A
#
# COMPACT_ATOMS: atom_id res chain seq x y z
N MET A 1 23.74 -10.59 -4.08
CA MET A 1 22.60 -9.66 -3.89
C MET A 1 21.33 -10.20 -4.55
N GLU A 2 21.34 -10.52 -5.85
CA GLU A 2 20.16 -11.07 -6.56
C GLU A 2 19.68 -12.42 -6.00
N SER A 3 20.60 -13.34 -5.69
CA SER A 3 20.28 -14.65 -5.10
C SER A 3 19.55 -14.51 -3.76
N THR A 4 20.01 -13.60 -2.90
CA THR A 4 19.38 -13.24 -1.62
C THR A 4 18.00 -12.64 -1.83
N LEU A 5 17.87 -11.61 -2.69
CA LEU A 5 16.58 -10.98 -3.01
C LEU A 5 15.56 -11.99 -3.55
N TRP A 6 15.98 -12.96 -4.34
CA TRP A 6 15.09 -14.02 -4.81
C TRP A 6 14.70 -15.02 -3.71
N ALA A 7 15.66 -15.44 -2.88
CA ALA A 7 15.41 -16.35 -1.76
C ALA A 7 14.42 -15.73 -0.77
N GLU A 8 14.59 -14.44 -0.47
CA GLU A 8 13.78 -13.67 0.48
C GLU A 8 12.58 -12.97 -0.18
N ARG A 9 12.35 -13.16 -1.49
CA ARG A 9 11.34 -12.40 -2.27
C ARG A 9 9.97 -12.30 -1.62
N LYS A 10 9.53 -13.30 -0.85
CA LYS A 10 8.22 -13.28 -0.16
C LYS A 10 8.08 -12.13 0.84
N GLN A 11 9.20 -11.66 1.39
CA GLN A 11 9.28 -10.52 2.30
C GLN A 11 9.31 -9.17 1.58
N TRP A 12 9.50 -9.17 0.25
CA TRP A 12 9.69 -7.96 -0.53
C TRP A 12 8.46 -7.59 -1.35
N PHE A 13 8.26 -6.29 -1.50
CA PHE A 13 7.32 -5.68 -2.42
C PHE A 13 8.12 -4.77 -3.38
N PHE A 14 8.08 -5.09 -4.67
CA PHE A 14 8.88 -4.41 -5.69
C PHE A 14 8.05 -3.31 -6.35
N LYS A 15 8.60 -2.10 -6.44
CA LYS A 15 7.94 -0.92 -7.02
C LYS A 15 8.88 -0.21 -8.01
N PRO A 16 8.40 0.26 -9.18
CA PRO A 16 9.19 1.12 -10.04
C PRO A 16 9.54 2.42 -9.31
N ASN A 17 10.75 2.95 -9.50
CA ASN A 17 11.20 4.18 -8.83
C ASN A 17 10.36 5.43 -9.16
N SER A 18 9.70 5.43 -10.32
CA SER A 18 8.91 6.53 -10.89
C SER A 18 7.44 6.14 -11.09
N GLY A 19 7.02 5.02 -10.51
CA GLY A 19 5.66 4.49 -10.64
C GLY A 19 4.65 5.23 -9.74
N TYR A 20 3.41 5.32 -10.22
CA TYR A 20 2.27 5.87 -9.48
C TYR A 20 1.04 4.97 -9.62
N GLY A 21 0.07 5.10 -8.71
CA GLY A 21 -1.19 4.34 -8.76
C GLY A 21 -1.00 2.82 -8.73
N SER A 22 0.05 2.32 -8.08
CA SER A 22 0.39 0.89 -8.03
C SER A 22 0.65 0.21 -9.38
N LYS A 23 0.93 0.97 -10.44
CA LYS A 23 1.31 0.41 -11.75
C LYS A 23 2.69 -0.28 -11.64
N GLY A 24 2.80 -1.48 -12.20
CA GLY A 24 4.05 -2.25 -12.18
C GLY A 24 4.48 -2.68 -10.77
N ALA A 25 3.59 -2.70 -9.79
CA ALA A 25 3.92 -3.11 -8.42
C ALA A 25 3.75 -4.62 -8.24
N TYR A 26 4.76 -5.29 -7.66
CA TYR A 26 4.76 -6.75 -7.50
C TYR A 26 4.97 -7.16 -6.04
N ARG A 27 4.10 -8.07 -5.55
CA ARG A 27 4.38 -8.83 -4.32
C ARG A 27 5.39 -9.92 -4.67
N GLY A 28 6.53 -9.96 -3.99
CA GLY A 28 7.58 -10.90 -4.32
C GLY A 28 7.17 -12.37 -4.14
N GLU A 29 6.20 -12.66 -3.28
CA GLU A 29 5.55 -13.97 -3.18
C GLU A 29 4.96 -14.48 -4.50
N LYS A 30 4.42 -13.57 -5.32
CA LYS A 30 3.76 -13.88 -6.60
C LYS A 30 4.70 -13.76 -7.81
N LEU A 31 6.00 -13.56 -7.59
CA LEU A 31 6.95 -13.39 -8.70
C LEU A 31 7.36 -14.72 -9.33
N THR A 32 7.44 -14.69 -10.67
CA THR A 32 8.17 -15.68 -11.45
C THR A 32 9.62 -15.24 -11.64
N ARG A 33 10.52 -16.18 -11.99
CA ARG A 33 11.93 -15.86 -12.28
C ARG A 33 12.07 -14.86 -13.44
N ARG A 34 11.21 -14.98 -14.46
CA ARG A 34 11.18 -14.06 -15.60
C ARG A 34 10.87 -12.63 -15.17
N VAL A 35 9.77 -12.43 -14.44
CA VAL A 35 9.38 -11.08 -13.98
C VAL A 35 10.42 -10.52 -13.02
N PHE A 36 11.05 -11.36 -12.19
CA PHE A 36 12.15 -10.91 -11.34
C PHE A 36 13.37 -10.43 -12.15
N ALA A 37 13.73 -11.12 -13.24
CA ALA A 37 14.80 -10.66 -14.13
C ALA A 37 14.46 -9.30 -14.78
N GLU A 38 13.20 -9.09 -15.18
CA GLU A 38 12.72 -7.80 -15.71
C GLU A 38 12.80 -6.69 -14.64
N ILE A 39 12.43 -6.99 -13.38
CA ILE A 39 12.55 -6.07 -12.24
C ILE A 39 14.00 -5.63 -11.99
N LEU A 40 14.96 -6.56 -12.06
CA LEU A 40 16.38 -6.28 -11.85
C LEU A 40 16.94 -5.30 -12.89
N GLN A 41 16.36 -5.26 -14.09
CA GLN A 41 16.77 -4.38 -15.18
C GLN A 41 15.94 -3.07 -15.23
N GLY A 42 14.77 -3.05 -14.59
CA GLY A 42 13.74 -2.01 -14.79
C GLY A 42 13.73 -0.83 -13.82
N GLY A 43 14.78 -0.63 -13.01
CA GLY A 43 14.86 0.50 -12.07
C GLY A 43 13.84 0.41 -10.92
N TYR A 44 13.81 -0.74 -10.24
CA TYR A 44 12.90 -0.99 -9.13
C TYR A 44 13.55 -0.77 -7.77
N VAL A 45 12.72 -0.44 -6.77
CA VAL A 45 13.07 -0.54 -5.36
C VAL A 45 12.42 -1.78 -4.74
N ALA A 46 13.13 -2.44 -3.82
CA ALA A 46 12.58 -3.50 -2.99
C ALA A 46 12.24 -2.94 -1.61
N GLN A 47 10.96 -2.95 -1.27
CA GLN A 47 10.47 -2.51 0.04
C GLN A 47 10.12 -3.73 0.89
N HIS A 48 10.51 -3.75 2.16
CA HIS A 48 10.01 -4.77 3.08
C HIS A 48 8.48 -4.73 3.15
N MET A 49 7.84 -5.89 3.14
CA MET A 49 6.39 -5.99 3.24
C MET A 49 5.94 -5.37 4.56
N ALA A 50 5.08 -4.36 4.46
CA ALA A 50 4.38 -3.78 5.59
C ALA A 50 2.88 -4.04 5.36
N ALA A 51 2.29 -4.88 6.21
CA ALA A 51 0.86 -5.15 6.13
C ALA A 51 0.10 -3.85 6.44
N PRO A 52 -0.96 -3.51 5.68
CA PRO A 52 -1.79 -2.37 6.01
C PRO A 52 -2.49 -2.63 7.34
N GLY A 53 -2.65 -1.59 8.15
CA GLY A 53 -3.54 -1.66 9.30
C GLY A 53 -4.99 -1.76 8.85
N GLU A 54 -5.85 -2.27 9.73
CA GLU A 54 -7.29 -2.38 9.47
C GLU A 54 -8.11 -1.62 10.52
N ARG A 55 -9.31 -1.20 10.12
CA ARG A 55 -10.32 -0.56 10.96
C ARG A 55 -11.68 -1.16 10.63
N SER A 56 -12.42 -1.55 11.66
CA SER A 56 -13.81 -1.98 11.51
C SER A 56 -14.70 -0.76 11.30
N VAL A 57 -15.54 -0.80 10.27
CA VAL A 57 -16.47 0.29 9.91
C VAL A 57 -17.87 -0.27 9.79
N CYS A 58 -18.83 0.35 10.46
CA CYS A 58 -20.26 0.06 10.28
C CYS A 58 -20.79 0.91 9.13
N VAL A 59 -21.41 0.29 8.13
CA VAL A 59 -22.00 0.98 6.99
C VAL A 59 -23.51 0.85 7.10
N ASN A 60 -24.23 1.98 7.16
CA ASN A 60 -25.70 2.03 7.26
C ASN A 60 -26.27 1.13 8.37
N ASP A 61 -25.70 1.21 9.57
CA ASP A 61 -26.08 0.39 10.75
C ASP A 61 -25.99 -1.14 10.56
N GLY A 62 -25.29 -1.59 9.50
CA GLY A 62 -24.98 -2.99 9.28
C GLY A 62 -23.80 -3.49 10.12
N GLU A 63 -23.52 -4.79 9.98
CA GLU A 63 -22.40 -5.45 10.65
C GLU A 63 -21.06 -4.74 10.37
N PRO A 64 -20.16 -4.63 11.36
CA PRO A 64 -18.84 -4.03 11.16
C PRO A 64 -18.03 -4.80 10.13
N VAL A 65 -17.54 -4.10 9.10
CA VAL A 65 -16.68 -4.68 8.06
C VAL A 65 -15.25 -4.18 8.24
N PRO A 66 -14.23 -5.06 8.20
CA PRO A 66 -12.84 -4.63 8.24
C PRO A 66 -12.44 -3.96 6.92
N LEU A 67 -11.93 -2.73 7.01
CA LEU A 67 -11.32 -2.00 5.90
C LEU A 67 -9.86 -1.73 6.20
N LYS A 68 -9.00 -1.93 5.19
CA LYS A 68 -7.60 -1.53 5.26
C LYS A 68 -7.51 -0.02 5.22
N TYR A 69 -6.51 0.53 5.90
CA TYR A 69 -6.24 1.96 5.84
C TYR A 69 -4.80 2.28 5.51
N ASP A 70 -4.63 3.42 4.84
CA ASP A 70 -3.37 4.15 4.78
C ASP A 70 -3.58 5.60 5.24
N MET A 71 -2.50 6.25 5.68
CA MET A 71 -2.49 7.66 6.05
C MET A 71 -1.80 8.49 4.96
N ARG A 72 -2.37 9.66 4.69
CA ARG A 72 -1.89 10.63 3.72
C ARG A 72 -1.64 11.96 4.43
N CYS A 73 -0.36 12.34 4.51
CA CYS A 73 0.05 13.66 4.93
C CYS A 73 0.13 14.57 3.70
N TYR A 74 -0.61 15.67 3.72
CA TYR A 74 -0.49 16.76 2.77
C TYR A 74 0.51 17.76 3.32
N VAL A 75 1.58 18.02 2.57
CA VAL A 75 2.73 18.79 3.03
C VAL A 75 2.90 20.01 2.14
N TYR A 76 3.16 21.16 2.75
CA TYR A 76 3.55 22.40 2.10
C TYR A 76 4.71 23.02 2.87
N ASP A 77 5.74 23.45 2.14
CA ASP A 77 6.97 24.04 2.71
C ASP A 77 7.60 23.20 3.85
N GLY A 78 7.69 21.89 3.63
CA GLY A 78 8.23 20.95 4.63
C GLY A 78 7.34 20.71 5.85
N GLN A 79 6.19 21.37 5.96
CA GLN A 79 5.25 21.26 7.08
C GLN A 79 3.99 20.47 6.70
N VAL A 80 3.56 19.56 7.57
CA VAL A 80 2.29 18.82 7.41
C VAL A 80 1.13 19.76 7.68
N GLN A 81 0.27 19.95 6.68
CA GLN A 81 -0.90 20.82 6.74
C GLN A 81 -2.16 20.04 7.11
N LEU A 82 -2.26 18.79 6.64
CA LEU A 82 -3.41 17.92 6.86
C LEU A 82 -2.96 16.47 6.88
N VAL A 83 -3.56 15.69 7.77
CA VAL A 83 -3.48 14.22 7.76
C VAL A 83 -4.88 13.68 7.49
N ALA A 84 -5.02 12.87 6.44
CA ALA A 84 -6.25 12.15 6.13
C ALA A 84 -5.96 10.66 6.00
N ALA A 85 -6.93 9.81 6.32
CA ALA A 85 -6.86 8.38 6.06
C ALA A 85 -7.62 8.04 4.78
N ARG A 86 -7.26 6.91 4.16
CA ARG A 86 -8.04 6.29 3.09
C ARG A 86 -8.39 4.87 3.48
N LEU A 87 -9.68 4.55 3.46
CA LEU A 87 -10.23 3.23 3.76
C LEU A 87 -10.54 2.49 2.47
N TYR A 88 -10.14 1.22 2.37
CA TYR A 88 -10.29 0.43 1.15
C TYR A 88 -10.28 -1.09 1.40
N GLN A 89 -10.74 -1.85 0.40
CA GLN A 89 -10.55 -3.29 0.33
C GLN A 89 -9.66 -3.70 -0.85
N GLY A 90 -9.16 -4.93 -0.82
CA GLY A 90 -8.31 -5.48 -1.88
C GLY A 90 -6.82 -5.22 -1.66
N GLN A 91 -6.05 -5.30 -2.75
CA GLN A 91 -4.59 -5.15 -2.72
C GLN A 91 -4.13 -3.69 -2.84
N THR A 92 -4.87 -2.87 -3.59
CA THR A 92 -4.53 -1.47 -3.87
C THR A 92 -5.61 -0.54 -3.33
N THR A 93 -5.20 0.64 -2.89
CA THR A 93 -6.13 1.68 -2.42
C THR A 93 -7.11 2.03 -3.54
N ASN A 94 -8.40 2.06 -3.22
CA ASN A 94 -9.48 2.43 -4.12
C ASN A 94 -10.63 3.05 -3.33
N PHE A 95 -11.51 3.78 -4.02
CA PHE A 95 -12.68 4.47 -3.42
C PHE A 95 -14.01 3.86 -3.88
N ARG A 96 -14.03 2.55 -4.14
CA ARG A 96 -15.22 1.89 -4.68
C ARG A 96 -15.95 1.02 -3.66
N THR A 97 -15.35 0.77 -2.50
CA THR A 97 -15.93 -0.05 -1.45
C THR A 97 -16.91 0.78 -0.60
N PRO A 98 -18.13 0.30 -0.31
CA PRO A 98 -19.00 0.89 0.70
C PRO A 98 -18.28 1.05 2.05
N GLY A 99 -18.41 2.21 2.70
CA GLY A 99 -17.64 2.56 3.90
C GLY A 99 -16.16 2.91 3.65
N GLY A 100 -15.68 2.74 2.41
CA GLY A 100 -14.36 3.16 1.96
C GLY A 100 -14.33 4.63 1.54
N GLY A 101 -13.15 5.11 1.16
CA GLY A 101 -12.92 6.51 0.78
C GLY A 101 -12.06 7.26 1.78
N PHE A 102 -12.19 8.59 1.82
CA PHE A 102 -11.48 9.40 2.79
C PHE A 102 -12.09 9.25 4.18
N ALA A 103 -11.23 9.22 5.20
CA ALA A 103 -11.63 9.23 6.60
C ALA A 103 -10.82 10.27 7.39
N PRO A 104 -11.43 10.94 8.39
CA PRO A 104 -10.72 11.88 9.25
C PRO A 104 -9.70 11.14 10.12
N VAL A 105 -8.60 11.81 10.42
CA VAL A 105 -7.60 11.35 11.39
C VAL A 105 -7.66 12.27 12.60
N TYR A 106 -7.94 11.70 13.76
CA TYR A 106 -7.93 12.41 15.03
C TYR A 106 -6.59 12.19 15.71
N LEU A 107 -5.88 13.26 16.01
CA LEU A 107 -4.69 13.23 16.84
C LEU A 107 -5.16 13.20 18.30
N VAL A 108 -4.86 12.11 18.99
CA VAL A 108 -5.09 12.00 20.43
C VAL A 108 -3.78 12.38 21.10
N GLY A 109 -3.81 13.47 21.85
CA GLY A 109 -2.70 13.95 22.68
C GLY A 109 -2.76 13.36 24.08
#